data_AF-A0ABD3U4K1-F1
#
_entry.id   AF-A0ABD3U4K1-F1
#
_cell.length_a   1.000
_cell.length_b   1.000
_cell.length_c   1.000
_cell.angle_alpha   90.00
_cell.angle_beta   90.00
_cell.angle_gamma   90.00
#
_symmetry.space_group_name_H-M   'P 1'
#
loop_
_entity.id
_entity.type
_entity.pdbx_description
1 polymer ?
#
loop_
_entity_poly.entity_id
_entity_poly.type
_entity_poly.pdbx_seq_one_letter_code
_entity_poly.pdbx_strand_id
1 'polypeptide(L)'
;MSLQEELNLKLQESTTTTNATQDKFKWLKSEFVLFKNTGERTDHLQKYYDALLSIKPTSTDVERVFSVSASFCTKIRSRLSDKSLNALVILKFFYNKSKK
;
A
#
# COMPACT_ATOMS: atom_id res chain seq x y z
N MET A 1 41.91 -24.63 24.17
CA MET A 1 40.54 -24.64 23.65
C MET A 1 40.53 -25.43 22.36
N SER A 2 39.66 -26.43 22.25
CA SER A 2 39.56 -27.27 21.05
C SER A 2 38.87 -26.49 19.93
N LEU A 3 39.28 -26.69 18.68
CA LEU A 3 38.66 -26.09 17.49
C LEU A 3 37.15 -26.36 17.42
N GLN A 4 36.70 -27.50 17.96
CA GLN A 4 35.29 -27.87 18.07
C GLN A 4 34.53 -27.03 19.09
N GLU A 5 35.21 -26.61 20.15
CA GLU A 5 34.66 -25.79 21.23
C GLU A 5 34.42 -24.36 20.75
N GLU A 6 35.35 -23.83 19.95
CA GLU A 6 35.24 -22.52 19.30
C GLU A 6 34.15 -22.50 18.22
N LEU A 7 34.03 -23.58 17.45
CA LEU A 7 32.92 -23.77 16.49
C LEU A 7 31.55 -23.79 17.18
N ASN A 8 31.43 -24.51 18.29
CA ASN A 8 30.17 -24.61 19.04
C ASN A 8 29.78 -23.28 19.68
N LEU A 9 30.73 -22.51 20.21
CA LEU A 9 30.47 -21.16 20.72
C LEU A 9 29.95 -20.23 19.61
N LYS A 10 30.56 -20.26 18.42
CA LYS A 10 30.14 -19.45 17.28
C LYS A 10 28.76 -19.85 16.73
N LEU A 11 28.42 -21.14 16.78
CA LEU A 11 27.09 -21.65 16.45
C LEU A 11 26.03 -21.24 17.48
N GLN A 12 26.37 -21.15 18.77
CA GLN A 12 25.48 -20.62 19.80
C GLN A 12 25.29 -19.08 19.70
N GLU A 13 26.34 -18.33 19.36
CA GLU A 13 26.25 -16.89 19.11
C GLU A 13 25.36 -16.57 17.90
N SER A 14 25.41 -17.38 16.84
CA SER A 14 24.57 -17.19 15.65
C SER A 14 23.10 -17.59 15.83
N THR A 15 22.77 -18.44 16.81
CA THR A 15 21.38 -18.87 17.09
C THR A 15 20.66 -17.97 18.10
N THR A 16 21.40 -17.15 18.86
CA THR A 16 20.82 -16.24 19.86
C THR A 16 20.36 -14.89 19.27
N THR A 17 20.80 -14.54 18.06
CA THR A 17 20.43 -13.29 17.37
C THR A 17 19.05 -13.30 16.72
N THR A 18 18.27 -14.39 16.85
CA THR A 18 16.90 -14.49 16.31
C THR A 18 15.82 -14.66 17.40
N ASN A 19 16.13 -14.41 18.67
CA ASN A 19 15.16 -14.52 19.75
C ASN A 19 14.73 -13.14 20.26
N ALA A 20 13.84 -12.52 19.48
CA ALA A 20 12.84 -11.51 19.84
C ALA A 20 12.70 -10.50 18.69
N THR A 21 12.19 -10.95 17.54
CA THR A 21 11.39 -10.02 16.74
C THR A 21 10.21 -9.65 17.62
N GLN A 22 10.30 -8.54 18.34
CA GLN A 22 9.15 -7.97 19.02
C GLN A 22 8.03 -7.95 18.00
N ASP A 23 6.97 -8.70 18.29
CA ASP A 23 5.85 -8.91 17.38
C ASP A 23 5.21 -7.54 17.21
N LYS A 24 5.66 -6.77 16.20
CA LYS A 24 5.37 -5.32 16.03
C LYS A 24 3.87 -5.03 15.97
N PHE A 25 3.07 -6.07 15.75
CA PHE A 25 1.63 -6.06 15.63
C PHE A 25 0.89 -6.64 16.84
N LYS A 26 1.54 -6.86 17.98
CA LYS A 26 0.88 -7.34 19.19
C LYS A 26 -0.30 -6.44 19.61
N TRP A 27 -0.13 -5.13 19.51
CA TRP A 27 -1.19 -4.14 19.78
C TRP A 27 -2.36 -4.23 18.79
N LEU A 28 -2.07 -4.49 17.52
CA LEU A 28 -3.09 -4.64 16.48
C LEU A 28 -3.90 -5.93 16.69
N LYS A 29 -3.25 -7.02 17.11
CA LYS A 29 -3.93 -8.27 17.46
C LYS A 29 -4.92 -8.05 18.62
N SER A 30 -4.56 -7.25 19.63
CA SER A 30 -5.49 -6.93 20.72
C SER A 30 -6.68 -6.08 20.26
N GLU A 31 -6.49 -5.14 19.32
CA GLU A 31 -7.61 -4.37 18.75
C GLU A 31 -8.60 -5.27 18.00
N PHE A 32 -8.11 -6.25 17.24
CA PHE A 32 -8.98 -7.22 16.58
C PHE A 32 -9.76 -8.10 17.56
N VAL A 33 -9.16 -8.47 18.70
CA VAL A 33 -9.85 -9.19 19.76
C VAL A 33 -10.94 -8.31 20.39
N LEU A 34 -10.65 -7.04 20.66
CA LEU A 34 -11.63 -6.09 21.20
C LEU A 34 -12.81 -5.90 20.24
N PHE A 35 -12.54 -5.77 18.94
CA PHE A 35 -13.56 -5.66 17.91
C PHE A 35 -14.45 -6.91 17.85
N LYS A 36 -13.87 -8.12 17.92
CA LYS A 36 -14.65 -9.37 17.94
C LYS A 36 -15.60 -9.46 19.14
N ASN A 37 -15.18 -8.95 20.30
CA ASN A 37 -15.94 -9.06 21.53
C ASN A 37 -17.01 -7.97 21.68
N THR A 38 -16.73 -6.75 21.20
CA THR A 38 -17.57 -5.57 21.44
C THR A 38 -18.37 -5.15 20.22
N GLY A 39 -17.92 -5.53 19.01
CA GLY A 39 -18.49 -5.07 17.74
C GLY A 39 -18.08 -3.64 17.35
N GLU A 40 -17.47 -2.87 18.26
CA GLU A 40 -17.00 -1.51 18.01
C GLU A 40 -15.55 -1.45 17.54
N ARG A 41 -15.25 -0.53 16.62
CA ARG A 41 -13.91 -0.31 16.07
C ARG A 41 -13.24 0.85 16.78
N THR A 42 -11.97 0.67 17.17
CA THR A 42 -11.12 1.76 17.65
C THR A 42 -10.78 2.73 16.52
N ASP A 43 -10.37 3.95 16.84
CA ASP A 43 -10.02 4.98 15.83
C ASP A 43 -8.99 4.49 14.81
N HIS A 44 -8.00 3.71 15.26
CA HIS A 44 -6.97 3.14 14.38
C HIS A 44 -7.56 2.10 13.43
N LEU A 45 -8.40 1.20 13.96
CA LEU A 45 -9.06 0.18 13.16
C LEU A 45 -10.09 0.78 12.19
N GLN A 46 -10.77 1.84 12.59
CA GLN A 46 -11.70 2.58 11.74
C GLN A 46 -10.97 3.27 10.58
N LYS A 47 -9.85 3.97 10.84
CA LYS A 47 -9.02 4.55 9.77
C LYS A 47 -8.52 3.48 8.79
N TYR A 48 -8.13 2.32 9.29
CA TYR A 48 -7.71 1.20 8.44
C TYR A 48 -8.87 0.66 7.59
N TYR A 49 -10.05 0.52 8.19
CA TYR A 49 -11.26 0.11 7.49
C TYR A 49 -11.64 1.10 6.37
N ASP A 50 -11.62 2.41 6.66
CA ASP A 50 -11.91 3.45 5.67
C ASP A 50 -10.87 3.48 4.54
N ALA A 51 -9.59 3.27 4.87
CA ALA A 51 -8.53 3.14 3.88
C ALA A 51 -8.77 1.93 2.96
N LEU A 52 -9.16 0.78 3.52
CA LEU A 52 -9.50 -0.41 2.72
C LEU A 52 -10.73 -0.16 1.83
N LEU A 53 -11.76 0.50 2.35
CA LEU A 53 -12.94 0.87 1.58
C LEU A 53 -12.63 1.85 0.44
N SER A 54 -11.59 2.68 0.57
CA SER A 54 -11.18 3.61 -0.48
C SER A 54 -10.62 2.91 -1.73
N ILE A 55 -10.18 1.65 -1.58
CA ILE A 55 -9.66 0.85 -2.68
C ILE A 55 -10.84 0.33 -3.50
N LYS A 56 -11.06 0.92 -4.69
CA LYS A 56 -12.07 0.44 -5.62
C LYS A 56 -11.69 -0.96 -6.13
N PRO A 57 -12.63 -1.93 -6.16
CA PRO A 57 -12.35 -3.31 -6.58
C PRO A 57 -11.95 -3.42 -8.06
N THR A 58 -12.45 -2.52 -8.92
CA THR A 58 -12.01 -2.37 -10.32
C THR A 58 -12.05 -0.90 -10.73
N SER A 59 -11.08 -0.45 -11.52
CA SER A 59 -10.92 0.95 -11.90
C SER A 59 -11.44 1.24 -13.31
N THR A 60 -12.69 0.88 -13.59
CA THR A 60 -13.35 1.15 -14.89
C THR A 60 -13.38 2.64 -15.23
N ASP A 61 -13.38 3.51 -14.22
CA ASP A 61 -13.28 4.95 -14.38
C ASP A 61 -11.93 5.38 -14.97
N VAL A 62 -10.84 4.76 -14.55
CA VAL A 62 -9.49 5.08 -15.02
C VAL A 62 -9.29 4.56 -16.45
N GLU A 63 -9.78 3.36 -16.74
CA GLU A 63 -9.78 2.81 -18.11
C GLU A 63 -10.52 3.74 -19.08
N ARG A 64 -11.70 4.24 -18.70
CA ARG A 64 -12.46 5.20 -19.51
C ARG A 64 -11.68 6.50 -19.76
N VAL A 65 -10.96 7.01 -18.76
CA VAL A 65 -10.09 8.19 -18.93
C VAL A 65 -8.97 7.91 -19.91
N PHE A 66 -8.35 6.72 -19.85
CA PHE A 66 -7.29 6.31 -20.77
C PHE A 66 -7.78 6.07 -22.19
N SER A 67 -8.98 5.51 -22.38
CA SER A 67 -9.59 5.38 -23.71
C SER A 67 -9.81 6.74 -24.36
N VAL A 68 -10.24 7.75 -23.60
CA VAL A 68 -10.39 9.12 -24.11
C VAL A 68 -9.03 9.76 -24.38
N SER A 69 -8.05 9.57 -23.49
CA SER A 69 -6.71 10.16 -23.69
C SER A 69 -5.96 9.54 -24.86
N ALA A 70 -6.25 8.29 -25.23
CA ALA A 70 -5.69 7.62 -26.39
C ALA A 70 -5.92 8.42 -27.69
N SER A 71 -7.02 9.17 -27.79
CA SER A 71 -7.30 10.04 -28.94
C SER A 71 -6.25 11.16 -29.14
N PHE A 72 -5.57 11.58 -28.07
CA PHE A 72 -4.47 12.54 -28.11
C PHE A 72 -3.11 11.84 -28.28
N CYS A 73 -2.94 10.64 -27.73
CA CYS A 73 -1.69 9.87 -27.87
C CYS A 73 -1.45 9.35 -29.30
N THR A 74 -2.48 8.81 -29.95
CA THR A 74 -2.31 7.97 -31.14
C THR A 74 -2.55 8.68 -32.46
N LYS A 75 -3.18 9.86 -32.46
CA LYS A 75 -3.40 10.64 -33.69
C LYS A 75 -2.12 11.33 -34.14
N ILE A 76 -1.77 11.14 -35.42
CA ILE A 76 -0.60 11.74 -36.09
C ILE A 76 -0.48 13.26 -35.85
N ARG A 77 -1.60 13.98 -35.77
CA ARG A 77 -1.65 15.44 -35.63
C ARG A 77 -1.66 15.95 -34.18
N SER A 78 -1.83 15.07 -33.19
CA SER A 78 -2.03 15.45 -31.78
C SER A 78 -0.96 14.89 -30.84
N ARG A 79 0.22 14.51 -31.36
CA ARG A 79 1.34 13.95 -30.58
C ARG A 79 1.83 14.91 -29.49
N LEU A 80 1.09 15.00 -28.39
CA LEU A 80 1.53 15.62 -27.15
C LEU A 80 2.66 14.76 -26.59
N SER A 81 3.65 15.42 -26.01
CA SER A 81 4.67 14.71 -25.24
C SER A 81 4.03 13.98 -24.05
N ASP A 82 4.63 12.88 -23.62
CA ASP A 82 4.13 12.11 -22.47
C ASP A 82 4.00 12.98 -21.20
N LYS A 83 4.91 13.94 -21.03
CA LYS A 83 4.85 14.93 -19.94
C LYS A 83 3.60 15.79 -20.02
N SER A 84 3.28 16.31 -21.21
CA SER A 84 2.08 17.12 -21.45
C SER A 84 0.81 16.30 -21.27
N LEU A 85 0.80 15.04 -21.72
CA LEU A 85 -0.33 14.13 -21.56
C LEU A 85 -0.59 13.82 -20.09
N ASN A 86 0.46 13.49 -19.33
CA ASN A 86 0.35 13.21 -17.91
C ASN A 86 -0.19 14.43 -17.14
N ALA A 87 0.36 15.62 -17.43
CA ALA A 87 -0.14 16.87 -16.86
C ALA A 87 -1.63 17.10 -17.18
N LEU A 88 -2.06 16.85 -18.42
CA LEU A 88 -3.45 17.00 -18.84
C LEU A 88 -4.40 16.01 -18.14
N VAL A 89 -3.99 14.75 -18.00
CA VAL A 89 -4.77 13.72 -17.30
C VAL A 89 -4.92 14.07 -15.82
N ILE A 90 -3.84 14.50 -15.16
CA ILE A 90 -3.86 14.94 -13.76
C ILE A 90 -4.76 16.17 -13.60
N LEU A 91 -4.63 17.16 -14.48
CA LEU A 91 -5.42 18.39 -14.43
C LEU A 91 -6.92 18.11 -14.62
N LYS A 92 -7.27 17.23 -15.57
CA LYS A 92 -8.65 16.77 -15.79
C LYS A 92 -9.20 16.06 -14.55
N PHE A 93 -8.40 15.19 -13.93
CA PHE A 93 -8.80 14.51 -12.70
C PHE A 93 -9.06 15.49 -11.55
N PHE A 94 -8.17 16.48 -11.37
CA PHE A 94 -8.31 17.52 -10.34
C PHE A 94 -9.59 18.34 -10.51
N TYR A 95 -9.86 18.88 -11.71
CA TYR A 95 -11.07 19.67 -11.96
C TYR A 95 -12.35 18.84 -11.85
N ASN A 96 -12.35 17.58 -12.26
CA ASN A 96 -13.51 16.69 -12.11
C ASN A 96 -13.78 16.34 -10.63
N LYS A 97 -12.74 16.26 -9.80
CA LYS A 97 -12.87 16.06 -8.36
C LYS A 97 -13.36 17.33 -7.64
N SER A 98 -12.93 18.51 -8.09
CA SER A 98 -13.26 19.81 -7.48
C SER A 98 -14.62 20.39 -7.90
N LYS A 99 -15.20 19.93 -9.02
CA LYS A 99 -16.53 20.36 -9.51
C LYS A 99 -17.70 19.55 -8.93
N LYS A 100 -17.43 18.62 -8.02
CA LYS A 100 -18.43 17.97 -7.16
C LYS A 100 -18.55 18.74 -5.87
#